data_AF-A0A9N9N9U9-F1
#
_entry.id   AF-A0A9N9N9U9-F1
#
_cell.length_a   1.000
_cell.length_b   1.000
_cell.length_c   1.000
_cell.angle_alpha   90.00
_cell.angle_beta   90.00
_cell.angle_gamma   90.00
#
_symmetry.space_group_name_H-M   'P 1'
#
loop_
_entity.id
_entity.type
_entity.pdbx_description
1 polymer ?
#
loop_
_entity_poly.entity_id
_entity_poly.type
_entity_poly.pdbx_seq_one_letter_code
_entity_poly.pdbx_strand_id
1 'polypeptide(L)' 'DLLLSYGVRIQYANSKRGVAIAERDHQEFEKYAYFRQDAEDFHLPLSDRSRAWVKGLRINDDIYNNTPTQLIGMSPHEA' A
#
# COMPACT_ATOMS: atom_id res chain seq x y z
N ASP A 1 14.29 18.27 -10.64
CA ASP A 1 15.68 17.80 -10.57
C ASP A 1 16.10 17.01 -9.33
N LEU A 2 15.25 16.75 -8.33
CA LEU A 2 15.63 15.94 -7.15
C LEU A 2 16.02 14.49 -7.49
N LEU A 3 15.22 13.80 -8.32
CA LEU A 3 15.52 12.40 -8.68
C LEU A 3 16.81 12.30 -9.52
N LEU A 4 17.03 13.27 -10.41
CA LEU A 4 18.24 13.34 -11.22
C LEU A 4 19.48 13.64 -10.37
N SER A 5 19.38 14.46 -9.32
CA SER A 5 20.51 14.72 -8.42
C SER A 5 20.96 13.50 -7.61
N TYR A 6 20.05 12.54 -7.40
CA TYR A 6 20.38 11.24 -6.79
C TYR A 6 20.74 10.16 -7.81
N GLY A 7 20.88 10.51 -9.10
CA GLY A 7 21.18 9.56 -10.17
C GLY A 7 20.05 8.57 -10.46
N VAL A 8 18.82 8.86 -10.00
CA VAL A 8 17.65 8.00 -10.24
C VAL A 8 17.14 8.24 -11.66
N ARG A 9 17.12 7.16 -12.46
CA ARG A 9 16.56 7.18 -13.81
C ARG A 9 15.04 7.10 -13.75
N ILE A 10 14.36 8.10 -14.32
CA ILE A 10 12.91 8.09 -14.48
C ILE A 10 12.57 7.28 -15.74
N GLN A 11 11.66 6.32 -15.60
CA GLN A 11 11.10 5.57 -16.72
C GLN A 11 9.58 5.69 -16.70
N TYR A 12 9.00 6.01 -17.85
CA TYR A 12 7.55 6.05 -18.02
C TYR A 12 7.06 4.68 -18.49
N ALA A 13 5.95 4.23 -17.92
CA ALA A 13 5.33 2.98 -18.32
C ALA A 13 4.67 3.14 -19.71
N ASN A 14 5.09 2.32 -20.65
CA ASN A 14 4.52 2.31 -22.01
C ASN A 14 3.35 1.33 -22.17
N SER A 15 3.06 0.53 -21.12
CA SER A 15 1.92 -0.40 -21.09
C SER A 15 1.57 -0.77 -19.65
N LYS A 16 0.31 -1.17 -19.42
CA LYS A 16 -0.13 -1.69 -18.11
C LYS A 16 0.67 -2.90 -17.65
N ARG A 17 1.10 -3.77 -18.58
CA ARG A 17 1.89 -4.97 -18.24
C ARG A 17 3.21 -4.61 -17.54
N GLY A 18 3.81 -3.47 -17.89
CA GLY A 18 5.06 -3.00 -17.28
C GLY A 18 4.90 -2.52 -15.83
N VAL A 19 3.66 -2.25 -15.39
CA VAL A 19 3.35 -1.79 -14.03
C VAL A 19 2.48 -2.78 -13.25
N ALA A 20 2.18 -3.93 -13.83
CA ALA A 20 1.24 -4.90 -13.26
C ALA A 20 1.63 -5.40 -11.85
N ILE A 21 2.94 -5.44 -11.54
CA ILE A 21 3.42 -5.78 -10.20
C ILE A 21 3.05 -4.67 -9.20
N ALA A 22 3.37 -3.42 -9.52
CA ALA A 22 3.03 -2.28 -8.67
C ALA A 22 1.51 -2.09 -8.53
N GLU A 23 0.74 -2.34 -9.59
CA GLU A 23 -0.72 -2.31 -9.53
C GLU A 23 -1.28 -3.40 -8.60
N ARG A 24 -0.78 -4.64 -8.72
CA ARG A 24 -1.21 -5.74 -7.85
C ARG A 24 -0.85 -5.49 -6.39
N ASP A 25 0.36 -4.99 -6.14
CA ASP A 25 0.82 -4.62 -4.81
C ASP A 25 -0.07 -3.53 -4.19
N HIS A 26 -0.35 -2.47 -4.94
CA HIS A 26 -1.25 -1.40 -4.50
C HIS A 26 -2.66 -1.92 -4.18
N GLN A 27 -3.23 -2.78 -5.04
CA GLN A 27 -4.55 -3.38 -4.79
C GLN A 27 -4.58 -4.24 -3.53
N GLU A 28 -3.49 -4.94 -3.22
CA GLU A 28 -3.42 -5.75 -2.01
C GLU A 28 -3.37 -4.86 -0.77
N PHE A 29 -2.55 -3.81 -0.79
CA PHE A 29 -2.50 -2.79 0.26
C PHE A 29 -3.86 -2.10 0.48
N GLU A 30 -4.55 -1.72 -0.60
CA GLU A 30 -5.85 -1.06 -0.54
C GLU A 30 -6.89 -1.89 0.22
N LYS A 31 -6.91 -3.22 0.06
CA LYS A 31 -7.83 -4.08 0.82
C LYS A 31 -7.68 -3.89 2.33
N TYR A 32 -6.44 -3.85 2.82
CA TYR A 32 -6.16 -3.62 4.24
C TYR A 32 -6.50 -2.20 4.69
N ALA A 33 -6.35 -1.21 3.81
CA ALA A 33 -6.76 0.17 4.09
C ALA A 33 -8.28 0.27 4.25
N TYR A 34 -9.06 -0.32 3.35
CA TYR A 34 -10.53 -0.29 3.41
C TYR A 34 -11.08 -0.94 4.68
N PHE A 35 -10.52 -2.08 5.11
CA PHE A 35 -10.95 -2.71 6.38
C PHE A 35 -10.79 -1.78 7.59
N ARG A 36 -9.71 -0.99 7.64
CA ARG A 36 -9.52 -0.01 8.74
C ARG A 36 -10.45 1.17 8.62
N GLN A 37 -10.64 1.69 7.40
CA GLN A 37 -11.58 2.76 7.18
C GLN A 37 -12.97 2.34 7.63
N ASP A 38 -13.44 1.16 7.20
CA ASP A 38 -14.75 0.63 7.57
C ASP A 38 -14.87 0.43 9.09
N ALA A 39 -13.84 -0.09 9.75
CA ALA A 39 -13.86 -0.28 11.21
C ALA A 39 -13.97 1.04 11.99
N GLU A 40 -13.31 2.10 11.52
CA GLU A 40 -13.35 3.43 12.16
C GLU A 40 -14.65 4.17 11.83
N ASP A 41 -15.11 4.09 10.58
CA ASP A 41 -16.36 4.70 10.12
C ASP A 41 -17.60 3.99 10.68
N PHE A 42 -17.51 2.70 11.04
CA PHE A 42 -18.62 1.92 11.63
C PHE A 42 -19.16 2.53 12.93
N HIS A 43 -18.31 3.25 13.68
CA HIS A 43 -18.69 3.90 14.93
C HIS A 43 -19.28 5.31 14.75
N LEU A 44 -19.37 5.78 13.50
CA LEU A 44 -19.83 7.13 13.18
C LEU A 44 -21.25 7.12 12.63
N PRO A 45 -21.99 8.23 12.77
CA PRO A 45 -23.21 8.43 12.00
C PRO A 45 -22.96 8.29 10.49
N LEU A 46 -23.96 7.82 9.75
CA LEU A 46 -23.84 7.61 8.29
C LEU A 46 -23.49 8.87 7.48
N SER A 47 -23.67 10.06 8.05
CA SER A 47 -23.28 11.34 7.45
C SER A 47 -21.79 11.66 7.59
N ASP A 48 -21.10 10.96 8.47
CA ASP A 48 -19.77 11.32 8.95
C ASP A 48 -18.75 10.29 8.48
N ARG A 49 -17.54 10.75 8.19
CA ARG A 49 -16.39 9.89 7.92
C ARG A 49 -15.19 10.39 8.67
N SER A 50 -14.39 9.48 9.17
CA SER A 50 -13.15 9.79 9.89
C SER A 50 -11.95 9.64 8.97
N ARG A 51 -10.92 10.44 9.25
CA ARG A 51 -9.55 10.24 8.71
C ARG A 51 -8.60 9.66 9.76
N ALA A 52 -9.11 9.27 10.92
CA ALA A 52 -8.30 8.69 11.99
C ALA A 52 -7.60 7.39 11.54
N TRP A 53 -8.28 6.58 10.73
CA TRP A 53 -7.75 5.34 10.15
C TRP A 53 -6.46 5.56 9.34
N VAL A 54 -6.23 6.75 8.77
CA VAL A 54 -5.00 7.09 8.03
C VAL A 54 -3.76 6.93 8.90
N LYS A 55 -3.84 7.22 10.20
CA LYS A 55 -2.71 6.99 11.13
C LYS A 55 -2.40 5.49 11.29
N GLY A 56 -3.42 4.65 11.17
CA GLY A 56 -3.31 3.19 11.23
C GLY A 56 -2.71 2.56 9.97
N LEU A 57 -2.60 3.30 8.85
CA LEU A 57 -2.02 2.77 7.62
C LEU A 57 -0.56 2.34 7.78
N ARG A 58 0.23 3.05 8.59
CA ARG A 58 1.62 2.65 8.87
C ARG A 58 1.72 1.25 9.48
N ILE A 59 0.78 0.92 10.38
CA ILE A 59 0.74 -0.41 11.00
C ILE A 59 0.44 -1.49 9.95
N ASN A 60 -0.42 -1.18 8.96
CA ASN A 60 -0.68 -2.10 7.86
C ASN A 60 0.55 -2.29 6.96
N ASP A 61 1.27 -1.20 6.68
CA ASP A 61 2.52 -1.24 5.92
C ASP A 61 3.58 -2.11 6.61
N ASP A 62 3.74 -1.94 7.93
CA ASP A 62 4.68 -2.75 8.71
C ASP A 62 4.27 -4.23 8.69
N ILE A 63 2.98 -4.54 8.89
CA ILE A 63 2.51 -5.94 8.83
C ILE A 63 2.72 -6.51 7.43
N TYR A 64 2.35 -5.78 6.39
CA TYR A 64 2.45 -6.23 5.00
C TYR A 64 3.90 -6.54 4.61
N ASN A 65 4.83 -5.64 4.94
CA ASN A 65 6.25 -5.80 4.62
C ASN A 65 6.96 -6.86 5.46
N ASN A 66 6.43 -7.22 6.63
CA ASN A 66 7.02 -8.25 7.52
C ASN A 66 6.27 -9.59 7.48
N THR A 67 5.21 -9.74 6.69
CA THR A 67 4.48 -11.00 6.55
C THR A 67 5.03 -11.80 5.37
N PRO A 68 5.38 -13.09 5.54
CA PRO A 68 5.82 -13.93 4.44
C PRO A 68 4.78 -14.03 3.33
N THR A 69 5.20 -13.75 2.11
CA THR A 69 4.35 -13.92 0.93
C THR A 69 4.34 -15.39 0.50
N GLN A 70 3.20 -15.88 0.04
CA GLN A 70 3.06 -17.27 -0.42
C GLN A 70 3.92 -17.58 -1.66
N LEU A 71 4.35 -16.55 -2.40
CA LEU A 71 5.07 -16.70 -3.66
C LEU A 71 6.52 -17.15 -3.46
N ILE A 72 7.20 -16.56 -2.46
CA ILE A 72 8.63 -16.78 -2.19
C ILE A 72 8.89 -17.33 -0.78
N GLY A 73 7.86 -17.44 0.06
CA GLY A 73 7.98 -17.94 1.44
C GLY A 73 8.74 -17.01 2.39
N MET A 74 9.01 -15.77 1.95
CA MET A 74 9.71 -14.72 2.69
C MET A 74 8.88 -13.45 2.68
N SER A 75 9.07 -12.60 3.68
CA SER A 75 8.48 -11.27 3.70
C SER A 75 9.22 -10.31 2.76
N PRO A 76 8.57 -9.25 2.25
CA PRO A 76 9.25 -8.23 1.44
C PRO A 76 10.47 -7.61 2.15
N HIS A 77 10.45 -7.53 3.49
CA HIS A 77 11.57 -7.01 4.28
C HIS A 77 12.79 -7.95 4.31
N GLU A 78 12.58 -9.26 4.20
CA GLU A 78 13.65 -10.27 4.27
C GLU A 78 14.31 -10.55 2.92
N ALA A 79 13.61 -10.28 1.81
CA ALA A 79 14.06 -10.56 0.44
C ALA A 79 15.08 -9.52 -0.06
#